data_AF-A0A7X4FH03-F1
#
_entry.id   AF-A0A7X4FH03-F1
#
_cell.length_a   1.000
_cell.length_b   1.000
_cell.length_c   1.000
_cell.angle_alpha   90.00
_cell.angle_beta   90.00
_cell.angle_gamma   90.00
#
_symmetry.space_group_name_H-M   'P 1'
#
loop_
_entity.id
_entity.type
_entity.pdbx_description
1 polymer ?
#
loop_
_entity_poly.entity_id
_entity_poly.type
_entity_poly.pdbx_seq_one_letter_code
_entity_poly.pdbx_strand_id
1 'polypeptide(L)'
;MDRETMTNEENYAFDLTGYLHIPGVLTRPEVARLNDAIDRTGSLEGMLGWEDDLREPFRDLLIHPQLVWYLNQIVGYGFRLDRTPEILCDETCDTSAPLMGGNEPRDPALAYYHQNDRRFCEGVRVIWALSDVKAGDGGFVFVPCTHKSNVETPEDILTGEDDSDYLFQPELKAGDLLIVGLSVVQGMRPWQGEALQRLLSYEYVGRGVIRSAGSAPETEKMPVSDLMAELTPEQRASLYRPGYRNTTPPPTLKTDGETIALDESREIFHPSFLMKNPNSGIDEKEFYFWDLNGYLVLRGIMDEEWLAQANATIDKFEDRIVVGDELAQGSKTLAGTGRPLLGGLTQLPSPHCDPFRRMLAHPIVEHRLNWMGASGGRTGGGTAFCSVKGTSGHSQHGSNEPLNPTRGYFYQNGRSYCEAVTVTWQLRDVTEADGGFACVPGSHKAYYPTPPGVRSCDDHMGLVKHIEVKAGDVLFFMDGSTSHGTFAWKSDISRRGILHKYSSRNFNRSGGELSHPEKRWGDLVSGMSDEQMAVMRGPDRDVFRKNVPRLEITNGSVVASYERGSALYSQDAPKGPVAKK
;
A
#
# COMPACT_ATOMS: atom_id res chain seq x y z
N MET A 1 16.25 -20.77 -15.20
CA MET A 1 17.16 -19.70 -15.64
C MET A 1 18.54 -19.97 -15.05
N ASP A 2 19.58 -19.62 -15.79
CA ASP A 2 21.01 -19.79 -15.44
C ASP A 2 21.60 -18.58 -14.70
N ARG A 3 20.74 -17.67 -14.25
CA ARG A 3 21.10 -16.41 -13.58
C ARG A 3 20.15 -16.09 -12.42
N GLU A 4 20.69 -15.37 -11.44
CA GLU A 4 19.96 -15.03 -10.20
C GLU A 4 19.18 -13.71 -10.30
N THR A 5 19.56 -12.81 -11.22
CA THR A 5 18.99 -11.47 -11.36
C THR A 5 18.78 -11.07 -12.82
N MET A 6 17.87 -10.12 -13.06
CA MET A 6 17.69 -9.49 -14.38
C MET A 6 19.00 -8.89 -14.88
N THR A 7 19.24 -8.92 -16.19
CA THR A 7 20.43 -8.28 -16.75
C THR A 7 20.30 -6.77 -16.64
N ASN A 8 21.43 -6.07 -16.82
CA ASN A 8 21.41 -4.61 -16.90
C ASN A 8 20.49 -4.13 -18.05
N GLU A 9 20.50 -4.80 -19.20
CA GLU A 9 19.69 -4.46 -20.37
C GLU A 9 18.19 -4.60 -20.09
N GLU A 10 17.76 -5.64 -19.40
CA GLU A 10 16.35 -5.82 -19.05
C GLU A 10 15.89 -4.83 -17.98
N ASN A 11 16.75 -4.56 -17.00
CA ASN A 11 16.47 -3.53 -16.00
C ASN A 11 16.37 -2.15 -16.64
N TYR A 12 17.29 -1.84 -17.56
CA TYR A 12 17.29 -0.60 -18.32
C TYR A 12 16.05 -0.50 -19.23
N ALA A 13 15.70 -1.57 -19.94
CA ALA A 13 14.52 -1.61 -20.81
C ALA A 13 13.24 -1.36 -20.00
N PHE A 14 13.03 -2.12 -18.93
CA PHE A 14 11.81 -1.97 -18.11
C PHE A 14 11.73 -0.61 -17.41
N ASP A 15 12.85 -0.09 -16.88
CA ASP A 15 12.88 1.27 -16.34
C ASP A 15 12.55 2.31 -17.42
N LEU A 16 13.14 2.20 -18.61
CA LEU A 16 12.96 3.16 -19.68
C LEU A 16 11.53 3.15 -20.22
N THR A 17 11.01 1.99 -20.59
CA THR A 17 9.78 1.87 -21.38
C THR A 17 8.54 1.49 -20.56
N GLY A 18 8.73 0.90 -19.38
CA GLY A 18 7.64 0.40 -18.53
C GLY A 18 7.16 -1.00 -18.90
N TYR A 19 7.83 -1.71 -19.82
CA TYR A 19 7.49 -3.08 -20.19
C TYR A 19 8.72 -3.93 -20.48
N LEU A 20 8.52 -5.26 -20.52
CA LEU A 20 9.52 -6.24 -20.93
C LEU A 20 8.86 -7.32 -21.80
N HIS A 21 9.47 -7.62 -22.95
CA HIS A 21 9.08 -8.71 -23.84
C HIS A 21 10.09 -9.84 -23.73
N ILE A 22 9.60 -11.05 -23.45
CA ILE A 22 10.39 -12.27 -23.27
C ILE A 22 9.94 -13.29 -24.32
N PRO A 23 10.73 -13.52 -25.37
CA PRO A 23 10.34 -14.43 -26.45
C PRO A 23 10.34 -15.90 -26.06
N GLY A 24 9.42 -16.68 -26.62
CA GLY A 24 9.44 -18.14 -26.62
C GLY A 24 9.46 -18.80 -25.23
N VAL A 25 8.74 -18.22 -24.27
CA VAL A 25 8.66 -18.74 -22.90
C VAL A 25 7.85 -20.03 -22.85
N LEU A 26 6.73 -20.08 -23.56
CA LEU A 26 5.92 -21.28 -23.70
C LEU A 26 6.29 -22.04 -24.97
N THR A 27 6.29 -23.36 -24.86
CA THR A 27 6.48 -24.26 -25.99
C THR A 27 5.21 -24.39 -26.82
N ARG A 28 5.35 -24.82 -28.09
CA ARG A 28 4.19 -25.05 -28.97
C ARG A 28 3.15 -26.02 -28.38
N PRO A 29 3.53 -27.14 -27.72
CA PRO A 29 2.56 -28.00 -27.04
C PRO A 29 1.81 -27.32 -25.89
N GLU A 30 2.46 -26.45 -25.11
CA GLU A 30 1.80 -25.71 -24.02
C GLU A 30 0.79 -24.71 -24.59
N VAL A 31 1.17 -23.96 -25.63
CA VAL A 31 0.25 -23.05 -26.35
C VAL A 31 -0.93 -23.81 -26.95
N ALA A 32 -0.69 -24.99 -27.55
CA ALA A 32 -1.76 -25.81 -28.10
C ALA A 32 -2.72 -26.32 -27.00
N ARG A 33 -2.19 -26.71 -25.83
CA ARG A 33 -2.99 -27.16 -24.68
C ARG A 33 -3.89 -26.04 -24.14
N LEU A 34 -3.37 -24.81 -24.05
CA LEU A 34 -4.15 -23.63 -23.62
C LEU A 34 -5.26 -23.30 -24.63
N ASN A 35 -4.93 -23.31 -25.92
CA ASN A 35 -5.90 -23.06 -26.99
C ASN A 35 -7.01 -24.12 -27.03
N ASP A 36 -6.66 -25.41 -26.95
CA ASP A 36 -7.64 -26.51 -26.89
C ASP A 36 -8.61 -26.36 -25.73
N ALA A 37 -8.10 -25.96 -24.56
CA ALA A 37 -8.95 -25.73 -23.39
C ALA A 37 -9.94 -24.56 -23.59
N ILE A 38 -9.49 -23.45 -24.20
CA ILE A 38 -10.37 -22.33 -24.56
C ILE A 38 -11.43 -22.77 -25.56
N ASP A 39 -11.02 -23.48 -26.61
CA ASP A 39 -11.90 -23.92 -27.69
C ASP A 39 -12.97 -24.92 -27.20
N ARG A 40 -12.59 -25.83 -26.29
CA ARG A 40 -13.50 -26.81 -25.69
C ARG A 40 -14.48 -26.18 -24.69
N THR A 41 -14.03 -25.21 -23.90
CA THR A 41 -14.93 -24.52 -22.96
C THR A 41 -15.85 -23.52 -23.67
N GLY A 42 -15.35 -22.86 -24.72
CA GLY A 42 -16.06 -21.79 -25.41
C GLY A 42 -16.24 -20.52 -24.56
N SER A 43 -15.38 -20.30 -23.56
CA SER A 43 -15.37 -19.12 -22.70
C SER A 43 -14.01 -18.42 -22.75
N LEU A 44 -14.02 -17.10 -22.66
CA LEU A 44 -12.83 -16.25 -22.67
C LEU A 44 -12.41 -15.78 -21.27
N GLU A 45 -13.20 -16.15 -20.26
CA GLU A 45 -13.00 -15.81 -18.85
C GLU A 45 -13.25 -17.03 -17.94
N GLY A 46 -12.89 -16.90 -16.66
CA GLY A 46 -13.22 -17.88 -15.61
C GLY A 46 -12.32 -19.13 -15.60
N MET A 47 -11.21 -19.10 -16.35
CA MET A 47 -10.36 -20.26 -16.62
C MET A 47 -9.84 -21.00 -15.38
N LEU A 48 -9.64 -20.29 -14.26
CA LEU A 48 -9.15 -20.89 -13.02
C LEU A 48 -10.19 -21.77 -12.31
N GLY A 49 -11.46 -21.66 -12.69
CA GLY A 49 -12.60 -22.36 -12.11
C GLY A 49 -13.32 -23.31 -13.07
N TRP A 50 -12.76 -23.54 -14.27
CA TRP A 50 -13.29 -24.54 -15.19
C TRP A 50 -13.16 -25.97 -14.65
N GLU A 51 -13.79 -26.93 -15.34
CA GLU A 51 -13.69 -28.36 -15.05
C GLU A 51 -12.23 -28.84 -15.08
N ASP A 52 -11.93 -29.87 -14.27
CA ASP A 52 -10.58 -30.26 -13.85
C ASP A 52 -9.50 -30.17 -14.96
N ASP A 53 -9.58 -30.96 -16.03
CA ASP A 53 -8.51 -31.00 -17.05
C ASP A 53 -8.34 -29.68 -17.82
N LEU A 54 -9.40 -28.86 -17.88
CA LEU A 54 -9.46 -27.61 -18.63
C LEU A 54 -8.90 -26.41 -17.85
N ARG A 55 -8.94 -26.43 -16.51
CA ARG A 55 -8.40 -25.33 -15.67
C ARG A 55 -6.91 -25.45 -15.37
N GLU A 56 -6.37 -26.67 -15.31
CA GLU A 56 -4.98 -26.87 -14.88
C GLU A 56 -3.94 -26.13 -15.73
N PRO A 57 -4.03 -26.04 -17.08
CA PRO A 57 -3.09 -25.25 -17.86
C PRO A 57 -2.99 -23.78 -17.40
N PHE A 58 -4.09 -23.18 -16.97
CA PHE A 58 -4.14 -21.78 -16.54
C PHE A 58 -3.68 -21.59 -15.09
N ARG A 59 -3.87 -22.62 -14.25
CA ARG A 59 -3.34 -22.66 -12.89
C ARG A 59 -1.83 -22.93 -12.87
N ASP A 60 -1.31 -23.71 -13.82
CA ASP A 60 0.12 -23.93 -14.04
C ASP A 60 0.83 -22.59 -14.36
N LEU A 61 0.19 -21.72 -15.15
CA LEU A 61 0.74 -20.39 -15.48
C LEU A 61 0.86 -19.44 -14.28
N LEU A 62 0.03 -19.58 -13.24
CA LEU A 62 0.13 -18.75 -12.02
C LEU A 62 1.50 -18.86 -11.35
N ILE A 63 2.15 -20.01 -11.52
CA ILE A 63 3.42 -20.37 -10.89
C ILE A 63 4.48 -20.76 -11.93
N HIS A 64 4.34 -20.30 -13.18
CA HIS A 64 5.33 -20.60 -14.21
C HIS A 64 6.73 -20.12 -13.78
N PRO A 65 7.79 -20.96 -13.78
CA PRO A 65 9.07 -20.60 -13.18
C PRO A 65 9.69 -19.31 -13.71
N GLN A 66 9.59 -19.05 -15.02
CA GLN A 66 10.10 -17.80 -15.59
C GLN A 66 9.27 -16.59 -15.14
N LEU A 67 7.95 -16.73 -15.03
CA LEU A 67 7.07 -15.64 -14.59
C LEU A 67 7.40 -15.28 -13.13
N VAL A 68 7.42 -16.28 -12.25
CA VAL A 68 7.74 -16.09 -10.82
C VAL A 68 9.09 -15.41 -10.65
N TRP A 69 10.09 -15.80 -11.44
CA TRP A 69 11.41 -15.17 -11.41
C TRP A 69 11.33 -13.67 -11.73
N TYR A 70 10.70 -13.30 -12.85
CA TYR A 70 10.58 -11.90 -13.25
C TYR A 70 9.72 -11.09 -12.26
N LEU A 71 8.59 -11.64 -11.79
CA LEU A 71 7.72 -10.96 -10.84
C LEU A 71 8.39 -10.74 -9.48
N ASN A 72 9.21 -11.68 -9.02
CA ASN A 72 10.06 -11.45 -7.86
C ASN A 72 10.92 -10.21 -8.09
N GLN A 73 11.65 -10.11 -9.22
CA GLN A 73 12.54 -8.98 -9.47
C GLN A 73 11.81 -7.64 -9.73
N ILE A 74 10.63 -7.66 -10.36
CA ILE A 74 9.89 -6.45 -10.80
C ILE A 74 8.96 -5.93 -9.71
N VAL A 75 8.11 -6.80 -9.15
CA VAL A 75 7.09 -6.44 -8.14
C VAL A 75 7.64 -6.65 -6.72
N GLY A 76 8.39 -7.72 -6.52
CA GLY A 76 8.92 -8.12 -5.22
C GLY A 76 8.31 -9.42 -4.68
N TYR A 77 9.01 -10.03 -3.72
CA TYR A 77 8.55 -11.27 -3.10
C TYR A 77 7.18 -11.14 -2.40
N GLY A 78 6.34 -12.14 -2.65
CA GLY A 78 4.98 -12.24 -2.13
C GLY A 78 3.94 -11.51 -2.98
N PHE A 79 4.27 -11.16 -4.24
CA PHE A 79 3.29 -10.69 -5.21
C PHE A 79 2.06 -11.61 -5.23
N ARG A 80 0.91 -11.03 -5.57
CA ARG A 80 -0.38 -11.72 -5.58
C ARG A 80 -1.13 -11.46 -6.87
N LEU A 81 -2.03 -12.35 -7.23
CA LEU A 81 -3.02 -12.13 -8.28
C LEU A 81 -4.01 -11.05 -7.82
N ASP A 82 -4.26 -10.05 -8.66
CA ASP A 82 -5.25 -9.00 -8.42
C ASP A 82 -6.52 -9.20 -9.24
N ARG A 83 -6.40 -9.66 -10.50
CA ARG A 83 -7.52 -10.03 -11.37
C ARG A 83 -7.32 -11.42 -11.95
N THR A 84 -8.41 -12.18 -12.05
CA THR A 84 -8.43 -13.50 -12.70
C THR A 84 -8.12 -13.38 -14.19
N PRO A 85 -7.61 -14.44 -14.83
CA PRO A 85 -7.26 -14.40 -16.24
C PRO A 85 -8.46 -14.25 -17.17
N GLU A 86 -8.22 -13.52 -18.25
CA GLU A 86 -9.14 -13.27 -19.37
C GLU A 86 -8.36 -13.25 -20.69
N ILE A 87 -9.00 -13.62 -21.81
CA ILE A 87 -8.46 -13.32 -23.14
C ILE A 87 -8.77 -11.87 -23.47
N LEU A 88 -7.77 -11.08 -23.85
CA LEU A 88 -7.96 -9.73 -24.37
C LEU A 88 -8.33 -9.80 -25.86
N CYS A 89 -9.56 -9.42 -26.18
CA CYS A 89 -10.09 -9.26 -27.52
C CYS A 89 -11.32 -8.36 -27.52
N ASP A 90 -11.89 -8.09 -28.70
CA ASP A 90 -13.09 -7.25 -28.88
C ASP A 90 -14.33 -7.77 -28.13
N GLU A 91 -14.38 -9.06 -27.75
CA GLU A 91 -15.52 -9.65 -27.02
C GLU A 91 -15.46 -9.40 -25.50
N THR A 92 -14.25 -9.30 -24.95
CA THR A 92 -14.02 -9.14 -23.50
C THR A 92 -13.65 -7.71 -23.12
N CYS A 93 -13.23 -6.91 -24.10
CA CYS A 93 -12.73 -5.55 -23.88
C CYS A 93 -13.49 -4.53 -24.71
N ASP A 94 -13.76 -3.37 -24.12
CA ASP A 94 -14.25 -2.20 -24.84
C ASP A 94 -13.10 -1.54 -25.60
N THR A 95 -13.06 -1.73 -26.93
CA THR A 95 -12.03 -1.13 -27.81
C THR A 95 -12.26 0.35 -28.11
N SER A 96 -13.39 0.92 -27.65
CA SER A 96 -13.70 2.34 -27.72
C SER A 96 -13.41 3.08 -26.41
N ALA A 97 -13.11 2.35 -25.34
CA ALA A 97 -12.77 2.95 -24.05
C ALA A 97 -11.44 3.72 -24.14
N PRO A 98 -11.32 4.88 -23.46
CA PRO A 98 -10.05 5.55 -23.31
C PRO A 98 -8.99 4.62 -22.70
N LEU A 99 -7.73 4.78 -23.13
CA LEU A 99 -6.60 4.13 -22.48
C LEU A 99 -6.53 4.54 -21.00
N MET A 100 -6.07 3.63 -20.16
CA MET A 100 -6.01 3.83 -18.71
C MET A 100 -4.58 3.67 -18.19
N GLY A 101 -4.24 4.32 -17.10
CA GLY A 101 -2.92 4.25 -16.47
C GLY A 101 -2.21 5.61 -16.51
N GLY A 102 -0.88 5.58 -16.65
CA GLY A 102 -0.03 6.77 -16.51
C GLY A 102 0.38 7.02 -15.06
N ASN A 103 1.21 8.04 -14.85
CA ASN A 103 1.77 8.38 -13.55
C ASN A 103 1.36 9.79 -13.06
N GLU A 104 0.36 10.42 -13.70
CA GLU A 104 -0.22 11.69 -13.27
C GLU A 104 -1.76 11.72 -13.39
N PRO A 105 -2.52 11.86 -12.26
CA PRO A 105 -2.02 11.82 -10.89
C PRO A 105 -1.46 10.44 -10.56
N ARG A 106 -0.35 10.40 -9.82
CA ARG A 106 0.25 9.15 -9.36
C ARG A 106 -0.74 8.34 -8.52
N ASP A 107 -0.95 7.08 -8.87
CA ASP A 107 -1.61 6.08 -8.02
C ASP A 107 -0.55 5.22 -7.34
N PRO A 108 -0.29 5.40 -6.02
CA PRO A 108 0.69 4.61 -5.30
C PRO A 108 0.46 3.09 -5.34
N ALA A 109 -0.78 2.63 -5.57
CA ALA A 109 -1.08 1.20 -5.71
C ALA A 109 -0.51 0.58 -7.01
N LEU A 110 -0.23 1.40 -8.02
CA LEU A 110 0.23 0.95 -9.35
C LEU A 110 1.60 1.54 -9.73
N ALA A 111 2.10 2.47 -8.93
CA ALA A 111 3.19 3.33 -9.29
C ALA A 111 4.50 2.57 -9.54
N TYR A 112 5.24 3.10 -10.51
CA TYR A 112 6.65 2.80 -10.69
C TYR A 112 7.53 3.87 -10.03
N TYR A 113 8.65 3.46 -9.45
CA TYR A 113 9.81 4.34 -9.19
C TYR A 113 11.05 3.51 -8.82
N HIS A 114 12.22 4.14 -8.83
CA HIS A 114 13.48 3.52 -8.44
C HIS A 114 14.24 4.47 -7.51
N GLN A 115 14.65 3.98 -6.32
CA GLN A 115 15.51 4.72 -5.39
C GLN A 115 16.50 3.79 -4.67
N ASN A 116 17.77 4.18 -4.53
CA ASN A 116 18.81 3.46 -3.77
C ASN A 116 18.91 1.96 -4.12
N ASP A 117 19.04 1.63 -5.40
CA ASP A 117 19.06 0.26 -5.94
C ASP A 117 17.78 -0.55 -5.71
N ARG A 118 16.69 0.11 -5.31
CA ARG A 118 15.38 -0.51 -5.13
C ARG A 118 14.44 0.00 -6.21
N ARG A 119 14.05 -0.90 -7.11
CA ARG A 119 12.91 -0.70 -8.01
C ARG A 119 11.63 -1.01 -7.26
N PHE A 120 10.58 -0.28 -7.58
CA PHE A 120 9.23 -0.53 -7.12
C PHE A 120 8.29 -0.45 -8.30
N CYS A 121 7.57 -1.52 -8.55
CA CYS A 121 6.50 -1.60 -9.53
C CYS A 121 5.34 -2.33 -8.84
N GLU A 122 4.40 -1.57 -8.28
CA GLU A 122 3.39 -2.13 -7.38
C GLU A 122 2.29 -2.92 -8.12
N GLY A 123 2.25 -2.84 -9.45
CA GLY A 123 1.36 -3.66 -10.27
C GLY A 123 1.85 -3.85 -11.70
N VAL A 124 1.63 -5.06 -12.24
CA VAL A 124 1.93 -5.42 -13.63
C VAL A 124 0.78 -6.19 -14.27
N ARG A 125 0.59 -5.97 -15.57
CA ARG A 125 -0.16 -6.85 -16.46
C ARG A 125 0.80 -7.82 -17.13
N VAL A 126 0.44 -9.09 -17.12
CA VAL A 126 1.20 -10.20 -17.68
C VAL A 126 0.37 -10.79 -18.82
N ILE A 127 0.91 -10.79 -20.03
CA ILE A 127 0.23 -11.27 -21.23
C ILE A 127 1.01 -12.44 -21.80
N TRP A 128 0.34 -13.57 -21.95
CA TRP A 128 0.81 -14.74 -22.69
C TRP A 128 0.23 -14.70 -24.11
N ALA A 129 1.09 -14.66 -25.12
CA ALA A 129 0.64 -14.72 -26.51
C ALA A 129 0.28 -16.16 -26.88
N LEU A 130 -1.01 -16.46 -27.08
CA LEU A 130 -1.47 -17.79 -27.53
C LEU A 130 -1.68 -17.86 -29.05
N SER A 131 -1.60 -16.72 -29.72
CA SER A 131 -1.52 -16.57 -31.17
C SER A 131 -0.49 -15.50 -31.53
N ASP A 132 -0.06 -15.48 -32.80
CA ASP A 132 0.81 -14.43 -33.32
C ASP A 132 0.06 -13.10 -33.39
N VAL A 133 0.76 -12.00 -33.09
CA VAL A 133 0.32 -10.61 -33.29
C VAL A 133 1.33 -9.94 -34.21
N LYS A 134 0.90 -9.47 -35.38
CA LYS A 134 1.73 -8.78 -36.36
C LYS A 134 1.54 -7.28 -36.27
N ALA A 135 2.53 -6.51 -36.75
CA ALA A 135 2.42 -5.06 -36.86
C ALA A 135 1.12 -4.65 -37.60
N GLY A 136 0.34 -3.78 -36.97
CA GLY A 136 -0.90 -3.24 -37.54
C GLY A 136 -2.15 -4.10 -37.29
N ASP A 137 -2.04 -5.26 -36.63
CA ASP A 137 -3.21 -6.07 -36.25
C ASP A 137 -4.09 -5.40 -35.18
N GLY A 138 -3.65 -4.32 -34.52
CA GLY A 138 -4.39 -3.67 -33.44
C GLY A 138 -4.37 -4.47 -32.14
N GLY A 139 -5.48 -4.47 -31.39
CA GLY A 139 -5.60 -5.23 -30.15
C GLY A 139 -5.01 -4.51 -28.93
N PHE A 140 -4.21 -5.20 -28.12
CA PHE A 140 -3.61 -4.60 -26.92
C PHE A 140 -2.51 -3.61 -27.31
N VAL A 141 -2.61 -2.40 -26.78
CA VAL A 141 -1.67 -1.31 -27.06
C VAL A 141 -1.32 -0.55 -25.78
N PHE A 142 -0.20 0.15 -25.80
CA PHE A 142 0.23 1.01 -24.69
C PHE A 142 1.09 2.17 -25.16
N VAL A 143 1.23 3.20 -24.33
CA VAL A 143 2.12 4.35 -24.59
C VAL A 143 3.36 4.18 -23.70
N PRO A 144 4.52 3.78 -24.26
CA PRO A 144 5.73 3.57 -23.48
C PRO A 144 6.15 4.81 -22.68
N CYS A 145 6.95 4.61 -21.63
CA CYS A 145 7.54 5.67 -20.80
C CYS A 145 6.54 6.43 -19.90
N THR A 146 5.23 6.19 -20.01
CA THR A 146 4.19 6.91 -19.25
C THR A 146 4.12 6.54 -17.77
N HIS A 147 4.69 5.41 -17.36
CA HIS A 147 4.82 4.99 -15.95
C HIS A 147 5.68 5.92 -15.08
N LYS A 148 6.45 6.82 -15.72
CA LYS A 148 7.23 7.87 -15.07
C LYS A 148 6.84 9.28 -15.54
N SER A 149 5.70 9.43 -16.22
CA SER A 149 5.25 10.76 -16.66
C SER A 149 5.03 11.68 -15.46
N ASN A 150 5.38 12.95 -15.64
CA ASN A 150 5.08 14.02 -14.68
C ASN A 150 3.99 14.96 -15.21
N VAL A 151 3.39 14.65 -16.35
CA VAL A 151 2.27 15.40 -16.91
C VAL A 151 1.17 14.42 -17.24
N GLU A 152 -0.06 14.89 -17.11
CA GLU A 152 -1.25 14.14 -17.48
C GLU A 152 -1.21 13.81 -18.97
N THR A 153 -1.64 12.61 -19.33
CA THR A 153 -1.74 12.20 -20.74
C THR A 153 -2.89 12.98 -21.38
N PRO A 154 -2.66 13.69 -22.51
CA PRO A 154 -3.71 14.34 -23.27
C PRO A 154 -4.90 13.44 -23.57
N GLU A 155 -6.12 14.00 -23.47
CA GLU A 155 -7.37 13.26 -23.64
C GLU A 155 -7.49 12.62 -25.04
N ASP A 156 -7.07 13.33 -26.08
CA ASP A 156 -7.05 12.87 -27.48
C ASP A 156 -6.13 11.66 -27.72
N ILE A 157 -5.04 11.53 -26.95
CA ILE A 157 -4.20 10.32 -26.94
C ILE A 157 -4.93 9.16 -26.24
N LEU A 158 -5.62 9.44 -25.12
CA LEU A 158 -6.35 8.39 -24.38
C LEU A 158 -7.52 7.84 -25.20
N THR A 159 -8.33 8.71 -25.79
CA THR A 159 -9.50 8.35 -26.61
C THR A 159 -9.12 7.77 -27.97
N GLY A 160 -7.90 8.05 -28.44
CA GLY A 160 -7.42 7.63 -29.75
C GLY A 160 -7.84 8.54 -30.90
N GLU A 161 -8.19 9.80 -30.59
CA GLU A 161 -8.41 10.84 -31.59
C GLU A 161 -7.10 11.26 -32.27
N ASP A 162 -5.97 11.27 -31.54
CA ASP A 162 -4.63 11.60 -32.05
C ASP A 162 -3.50 10.84 -31.31
N ASP A 163 -3.52 9.50 -31.38
CA ASP A 163 -2.60 8.63 -30.63
C ASP A 163 -1.50 7.95 -31.46
N SER A 164 -1.52 8.13 -32.78
CA SER A 164 -0.73 7.32 -33.73
C SER A 164 0.80 7.42 -33.55
N ASP A 165 1.31 8.58 -33.12
CA ASP A 165 2.75 8.81 -32.86
C ASP A 165 3.19 8.31 -31.46
N TYR A 166 2.23 7.99 -30.58
CA TYR A 166 2.47 7.64 -29.18
C TYR A 166 2.21 6.16 -28.90
N LEU A 167 1.29 5.55 -29.64
CA LEU A 167 0.88 4.16 -29.44
C LEU A 167 1.97 3.18 -29.86
N PHE A 168 2.17 2.19 -29.00
CA PHE A 168 2.96 1.01 -29.29
C PHE A 168 2.05 -0.22 -29.26
N GLN A 169 1.96 -0.89 -30.41
CA GLN A 169 1.38 -2.22 -30.53
C GLN A 169 2.52 -3.25 -30.47
N PRO A 170 2.54 -4.19 -29.49
CA PRO A 170 3.55 -5.22 -29.44
C PRO A 170 3.38 -6.23 -30.57
N GLU A 171 4.45 -6.53 -31.30
CA GLU A 171 4.53 -7.69 -32.17
C GLU A 171 4.95 -8.92 -31.36
N LEU A 172 4.11 -9.96 -31.35
CA LEU A 172 4.29 -11.14 -30.50
C LEU A 172 4.21 -12.42 -31.32
N LYS A 173 5.00 -13.42 -30.93
CA LYS A 173 4.85 -14.79 -31.41
C LYS A 173 4.11 -15.64 -30.39
N ALA A 174 3.35 -16.61 -30.89
CA ALA A 174 2.71 -17.59 -30.02
C ALA A 174 3.76 -18.27 -29.12
N GLY A 175 3.58 -18.13 -27.80
CA GLY A 175 4.48 -18.57 -26.75
C GLY A 175 5.31 -17.47 -26.09
N ASP A 176 5.23 -16.24 -26.58
CA ASP A 176 5.88 -15.09 -25.96
C ASP A 176 5.18 -14.65 -24.66
N LEU A 177 5.96 -14.04 -23.77
CA LEU A 177 5.51 -13.40 -22.54
C LEU A 177 5.78 -11.90 -22.60
N LEU A 178 4.76 -11.08 -22.34
CA LEU A 178 4.86 -9.64 -22.21
C LEU A 178 4.49 -9.23 -20.79
N ILE A 179 5.33 -8.43 -20.13
CA ILE A 179 5.07 -7.87 -18.80
C ILE A 179 5.04 -6.35 -18.92
N VAL A 180 3.92 -5.72 -18.58
CA VAL A 180 3.71 -4.26 -18.67
C VAL A 180 3.36 -3.72 -17.30
N GLY A 181 4.00 -2.64 -16.84
CA GLY A 181 3.61 -1.96 -15.62
C GLY A 181 2.17 -1.43 -15.71
N LEU A 182 1.36 -1.60 -14.67
CA LEU A 182 -0.01 -1.07 -14.64
C LEU A 182 -0.06 0.47 -14.58
N SER A 183 1.06 1.12 -14.26
CA SER A 183 1.25 2.57 -14.37
C SER A 183 1.58 3.04 -15.80
N VAL A 184 1.77 2.15 -16.76
CA VAL A 184 1.84 2.53 -18.18
C VAL A 184 0.42 2.75 -18.71
N VAL A 185 0.20 3.82 -19.46
CA VAL A 185 -1.04 4.05 -20.22
C VAL A 185 -1.23 2.90 -21.21
N GLN A 186 -2.31 2.15 -21.06
CA GLN A 186 -2.56 0.93 -21.83
C GLN A 186 -4.05 0.67 -22.01
N GLY A 187 -4.40 -0.16 -22.99
CA GLY A 187 -5.77 -0.50 -23.30
C GLY A 187 -5.88 -1.28 -24.59
N MET A 188 -7.06 -1.22 -25.22
CA MET A 188 -7.37 -1.96 -26.43
C MET A 188 -7.72 -1.01 -27.57
N ARG A 189 -7.36 -1.42 -28.78
CA ARG A 189 -7.80 -0.84 -30.06
C ARG A 189 -8.41 -1.96 -30.92
N PRO A 190 -9.30 -1.63 -31.86
CA PRO A 190 -10.00 -2.63 -32.68
C PRO A 190 -9.03 -3.59 -33.37
N TRP A 191 -9.30 -4.88 -33.28
CA TRP A 191 -8.49 -5.90 -33.94
C TRP A 191 -8.71 -5.90 -35.46
N GLN A 192 -7.61 -5.89 -36.22
CA GLN A 192 -7.55 -5.90 -37.69
C GLN A 192 -6.91 -7.17 -38.25
N GLY A 193 -6.37 -8.04 -37.39
CA GLY A 193 -5.69 -9.27 -37.81
C GLY A 193 -6.66 -10.32 -38.35
N GLU A 194 -6.20 -11.14 -39.30
CA GLU A 194 -7.02 -12.20 -39.92
C GLU A 194 -7.33 -13.37 -38.97
N ALA A 195 -6.43 -13.64 -38.01
CA ALA A 195 -6.58 -14.69 -37.02
C ALA A 195 -7.24 -14.16 -35.74
N LEU A 196 -7.82 -15.06 -34.93
CA LEU A 196 -8.36 -14.67 -33.62
C LEU A 196 -7.25 -14.12 -32.71
N GLN A 197 -7.52 -12.97 -32.10
CA GLN A 197 -6.68 -12.41 -31.05
C GLN A 197 -6.78 -13.29 -29.80
N ARG A 198 -5.67 -13.87 -29.36
CA ARG A 198 -5.60 -14.69 -28.14
C ARG A 198 -4.45 -14.25 -27.24
N LEU A 199 -4.62 -13.10 -26.62
CA LEU A 199 -3.71 -12.58 -25.61
C LEU A 199 -4.28 -12.89 -24.22
N LEU A 200 -3.73 -13.90 -23.56
CA LEU A 200 -4.17 -14.32 -22.22
C LEU A 200 -3.53 -13.42 -21.16
N SER A 201 -4.35 -12.63 -20.47
CA SER A 201 -3.90 -11.61 -19.52
C SER A 201 -4.13 -12.00 -18.07
N TYR A 202 -3.14 -11.72 -17.21
CA TYR A 202 -3.23 -11.79 -15.75
C TYR A 202 -2.78 -10.43 -15.18
N GLU A 203 -3.35 -9.99 -14.05
CA GLU A 203 -2.84 -8.82 -13.33
C GLU A 203 -2.31 -9.21 -11.96
N TYR A 204 -1.09 -8.77 -11.65
CA TYR A 204 -0.41 -9.02 -10.38
C TYR A 204 -0.06 -7.72 -9.69
N VAL A 205 -0.07 -7.73 -8.36
CA VAL A 205 0.30 -6.57 -7.55
C VAL A 205 1.16 -6.97 -6.35
N GLY A 206 1.81 -5.97 -5.74
CA GLY A 206 2.57 -6.13 -4.53
C GLY A 206 1.72 -6.67 -3.37
N ARG A 207 2.36 -7.41 -2.45
CA ARG A 207 1.66 -8.14 -1.37
C ARG A 207 0.77 -7.28 -0.48
N GLY A 208 1.14 -6.02 -0.27
CA GLY A 208 0.41 -5.09 0.60
C GLY A 208 -0.55 -4.17 -0.15
N VAL A 209 -0.53 -4.19 -1.48
CA VAL A 209 -1.29 -3.27 -2.35
C VAL A 209 -2.77 -3.61 -2.29
N ILE A 210 -3.63 -2.60 -2.18
CA ILE A 210 -5.08 -2.74 -2.26
C ILE A 210 -5.56 -2.08 -3.55
N ARG A 211 -6.16 -2.90 -4.42
CA ARG A 211 -6.75 -2.44 -5.67
C ARG A 211 -8.13 -3.05 -5.89
N SER A 212 -8.22 -4.38 -5.85
CA SER A 212 -9.49 -5.10 -6.04
C SER A 212 -9.92 -5.88 -4.80
N ALA A 213 -11.25 -5.97 -4.62
CA ALA A 213 -11.86 -7.02 -3.81
C ALA A 213 -11.74 -8.36 -4.54
N GLY A 214 -11.90 -9.47 -3.80
CA GLY A 214 -11.98 -10.79 -4.41
C GLY A 214 -13.36 -11.08 -5.02
N SER A 215 -13.58 -12.33 -5.40
CA SER A 215 -14.84 -12.81 -5.98
C SER A 215 -15.70 -13.65 -5.03
N ALA A 216 -15.17 -14.06 -3.87
CA ALA A 216 -15.93 -14.87 -2.93
C ALA A 216 -17.16 -14.11 -2.39
N PRO A 217 -18.24 -14.82 -2.03
CA PRO A 217 -19.41 -14.21 -1.38
C PRO A 217 -19.05 -13.37 -0.14
N GLU A 218 -18.06 -13.79 0.65
CA GLU A 218 -17.59 -13.04 1.83
C GLU A 218 -16.97 -11.68 1.50
N THR A 219 -16.59 -11.43 0.24
CA THR A 219 -16.06 -10.15 -0.21
C THR A 219 -17.14 -9.11 -0.55
N GLU A 220 -18.41 -9.52 -0.62
CA GLU A 220 -19.48 -8.63 -1.09
C GLU A 220 -19.63 -7.40 -0.19
N LYS A 221 -19.72 -7.63 1.12
CA LYS A 221 -19.97 -6.56 2.08
C LYS A 221 -19.20 -6.77 3.37
N MET A 222 -18.51 -5.72 3.80
CA MET A 222 -17.86 -5.70 5.11
C MET A 222 -18.91 -5.88 6.23
N PRO A 223 -18.68 -6.78 7.20
CA PRO A 223 -19.52 -6.90 8.38
C PRO A 223 -19.57 -5.58 9.17
N VAL A 224 -20.78 -5.16 9.55
CA VAL A 224 -20.99 -3.97 10.39
C VAL A 224 -21.04 -4.43 11.84
N SER A 225 -20.11 -3.97 12.67
CA SER A 225 -20.12 -4.22 14.11
C SER A 225 -21.11 -3.31 14.84
N ASP A 226 -21.51 -3.67 16.06
CA ASP A 226 -22.36 -2.83 16.93
C ASP A 226 -21.79 -1.42 17.08
N LEU A 227 -20.46 -1.32 17.24
CA LEU A 227 -19.75 -0.05 17.21
C LEU A 227 -20.06 0.75 15.94
N MET A 228 -19.89 0.15 14.76
CA MET A 228 -20.09 0.85 13.49
C MET A 228 -21.54 1.30 13.29
N ALA A 229 -22.52 0.56 13.83
CA ALA A 229 -23.93 0.93 13.75
C ALA A 229 -24.23 2.24 14.50
N GLU A 230 -23.48 2.54 15.56
CA GLU A 230 -23.62 3.77 16.36
C GLU A 230 -22.81 4.96 15.80
N LEU A 231 -21.90 4.72 14.85
CA LEU A 231 -21.09 5.77 14.23
C LEU A 231 -21.82 6.47 13.08
N THR A 232 -21.49 7.74 12.91
CA THR A 232 -21.83 8.50 11.69
C THR A 232 -21.23 7.83 10.45
N PRO A 233 -21.81 8.04 9.25
CA PRO A 233 -21.26 7.50 8.01
C PRO A 233 -19.77 7.84 7.80
N GLU A 234 -19.35 9.05 8.14
CA GLU A 234 -17.98 9.54 7.97
C GLU A 234 -17.01 8.84 8.93
N GLN A 235 -17.35 8.75 10.22
CA GLN A 235 -16.57 8.00 11.20
C GLN A 235 -16.46 6.51 10.84
N ARG A 236 -17.53 5.95 10.26
CA ARG A 236 -17.56 4.56 9.82
C ARG A 236 -16.61 4.34 8.64
N ALA A 237 -16.57 5.26 7.68
CA ALA A 237 -15.68 5.18 6.52
C ALA A 237 -14.20 5.13 6.94
N SER A 238 -13.78 5.91 7.94
CA SER A 238 -12.42 5.87 8.48
C SER A 238 -12.08 4.54 9.17
N LEU A 239 -13.06 3.69 9.51
CA LEU A 239 -12.84 2.35 10.08
C LEU A 239 -13.01 1.20 9.08
N TYR A 240 -13.28 1.50 7.80
CA TYR A 240 -13.42 0.47 6.77
C TYR A 240 -12.16 -0.38 6.63
N ARG A 241 -12.37 -1.67 6.36
CA ARG A 241 -11.30 -2.64 6.16
C ARG A 241 -11.17 -2.99 4.68
N PRO A 242 -9.96 -3.19 4.17
CA PRO A 242 -9.78 -3.60 2.78
C PRO A 242 -10.32 -4.99 2.49
N GLY A 243 -10.57 -5.22 1.19
CA GLY A 243 -10.89 -6.50 0.59
C GLY A 243 -12.37 -6.71 0.26
N TYR A 244 -13.27 -5.88 0.78
CA TYR A 244 -14.71 -5.97 0.45
C TYR A 244 -15.09 -5.01 -0.67
N ARG A 245 -16.01 -5.40 -1.56
CA ARG A 245 -16.46 -4.61 -2.72
C ARG A 245 -17.03 -3.24 -2.33
N ASN A 246 -17.75 -3.18 -1.21
CA ASN A 246 -18.32 -1.94 -0.71
C ASN A 246 -17.31 -1.00 -0.01
N THR A 247 -16.07 -1.45 0.21
CA THR A 247 -15.05 -0.68 0.94
C THR A 247 -13.67 -0.65 0.26
N THR A 248 -13.58 -1.24 -0.93
CA THR A 248 -12.36 -1.30 -1.76
C THR A 248 -12.69 -0.84 -3.18
N PRO A 249 -12.30 0.38 -3.56
CA PRO A 249 -11.79 1.43 -2.66
C PRO A 249 -12.86 1.97 -1.70
N PRO A 250 -12.48 2.56 -0.56
CA PRO A 250 -13.43 3.22 0.34
C PRO A 250 -13.98 4.51 -0.30
N PRO A 251 -15.15 5.00 0.13
CA PRO A 251 -15.61 6.34 -0.24
C PRO A 251 -14.60 7.39 0.21
N THR A 252 -14.57 8.51 -0.51
CA THR A 252 -13.67 9.63 -0.23
C THR A 252 -14.32 10.53 0.82
N LEU A 253 -13.57 10.94 1.85
CA LEU A 253 -14.00 11.94 2.82
C LEU A 253 -13.57 13.33 2.33
N LYS A 254 -14.51 14.14 1.81
CA LYS A 254 -14.25 15.53 1.41
C LYS A 254 -14.49 16.47 2.58
N THR A 255 -13.59 17.43 2.78
CA THR A 255 -13.68 18.40 3.88
C THR A 255 -12.98 19.71 3.53
N ASP A 256 -13.55 20.81 3.99
CA ASP A 256 -12.98 22.17 3.96
C ASP A 256 -12.19 22.51 5.23
N GLY A 257 -12.06 21.57 6.17
CA GLY A 257 -11.45 21.76 7.48
C GLY A 257 -12.44 22.07 8.60
N GLU A 258 -13.69 22.41 8.27
CA GLU A 258 -14.77 22.71 9.23
C GLU A 258 -15.87 21.64 9.19
N THR A 259 -16.25 21.21 7.99
CA THR A 259 -17.28 20.20 7.72
C THR A 259 -16.71 19.00 6.97
N ILE A 260 -17.40 17.87 7.01
CA ILE A 260 -16.98 16.64 6.34
C ILE A 260 -18.18 15.97 5.66
N ALA A 261 -17.96 15.41 4.47
CA ALA A 261 -18.97 14.71 3.69
C ALA A 261 -18.38 13.51 2.96
N LEU A 262 -19.20 12.49 2.72
CA LEU A 262 -18.85 11.34 1.89
C LEU A 262 -19.03 11.65 0.41
N ASP A 263 -18.04 11.22 -0.38
CA ASP A 263 -18.10 11.15 -1.84
C ASP A 263 -18.03 9.68 -2.28
N GLU A 264 -19.18 9.21 -2.77
CA GLU A 264 -19.40 7.83 -3.22
C GLU A 264 -18.87 7.55 -4.64
N SER A 265 -18.38 8.56 -5.37
CA SER A 265 -17.72 8.35 -6.67
C SER A 265 -16.47 7.48 -6.55
N ARG A 266 -15.84 7.48 -5.36
CA ARG A 266 -14.56 6.82 -5.05
C ARG A 266 -13.37 7.28 -5.89
N GLU A 267 -13.54 8.37 -6.60
CA GLU A 267 -12.45 9.03 -7.32
C GLU A 267 -11.37 9.50 -6.34
N ILE A 268 -10.15 9.58 -6.85
CA ILE A 268 -9.01 10.09 -6.09
C ILE A 268 -9.23 11.59 -5.91
N PHE A 269 -9.39 12.02 -4.66
CA PHE A 269 -9.34 13.44 -4.31
C PHE A 269 -7.97 13.74 -3.73
N HIS A 270 -7.14 14.41 -4.54
CA HIS A 270 -5.80 14.81 -4.14
C HIS A 270 -5.49 16.20 -4.71
N PRO A 271 -5.74 17.28 -3.96
CA PRO A 271 -5.44 18.63 -4.41
C PRO A 271 -3.92 18.81 -4.62
N SER A 272 -3.57 19.54 -5.68
CA SER A 272 -2.18 19.91 -6.03
C SER A 272 -1.90 21.36 -5.69
N PHE A 273 -0.68 21.65 -5.25
CA PHE A 273 -0.18 23.02 -5.09
C PHE A 273 0.60 23.55 -6.30
N LEU A 274 0.96 22.71 -7.27
CA LEU A 274 1.84 23.10 -8.40
C LEU A 274 1.20 24.21 -9.24
N MET A 275 -0.06 24.03 -9.59
CA MET A 275 -0.93 25.13 -9.98
C MET A 275 -1.51 25.68 -8.68
N LYS A 276 -1.06 26.87 -8.26
CA LYS A 276 -1.60 27.53 -7.07
C LYS A 276 -3.11 27.69 -7.23
N ASN A 277 -3.85 26.76 -6.65
CA ASN A 277 -5.29 26.78 -6.61
C ASN A 277 -5.70 27.42 -5.29
N PRO A 278 -6.11 28.71 -5.30
CA PRO A 278 -6.49 29.41 -4.08
C PRO A 278 -7.71 28.76 -3.39
N ASN A 279 -8.46 27.92 -4.10
CA ASN A 279 -9.63 27.21 -3.58
C ASN A 279 -9.30 25.78 -3.10
N SER A 280 -8.03 25.38 -3.06
CA SER A 280 -7.64 24.04 -2.59
C SER A 280 -7.82 23.85 -1.07
N GLY A 281 -7.91 24.95 -0.32
CA GLY A 281 -7.98 24.94 1.14
C GLY A 281 -6.66 24.59 1.85
N ILE A 282 -5.58 24.28 1.12
CA ILE A 282 -4.29 23.92 1.71
C ILE A 282 -3.58 25.17 2.24
N ASP A 283 -3.17 25.17 3.51
CA ASP A 283 -2.25 26.18 4.04
C ASP A 283 -0.82 25.93 3.52
N GLU A 284 -0.27 26.91 2.79
CA GLU A 284 1.05 26.81 2.15
C GLU A 284 2.19 26.64 3.16
N LYS A 285 2.09 27.22 4.35
CA LYS A 285 3.12 27.11 5.38
C LYS A 285 3.06 25.74 6.07
N GLU A 286 1.86 25.22 6.31
CA GLU A 286 1.69 23.84 6.81
C GLU A 286 2.26 22.84 5.82
N PHE A 287 1.93 22.97 4.54
CA PHE A 287 2.45 22.09 3.50
C PHE A 287 3.98 22.17 3.40
N TYR A 288 4.53 23.39 3.35
CA TYR A 288 5.98 23.60 3.31
C TYR A 288 6.67 23.00 4.54
N PHE A 289 6.08 23.16 5.73
CA PHE A 289 6.61 22.60 6.96
C PHE A 289 6.58 21.07 6.96
N TRP A 290 5.47 20.47 6.48
CA TRP A 290 5.28 19.03 6.35
C TRP A 290 6.31 18.41 5.41
N ASP A 291 6.51 18.96 4.21
CA ASP A 291 7.55 18.47 3.30
C ASP A 291 8.95 18.64 3.90
N LEU A 292 9.24 19.77 4.55
CA LEU A 292 10.57 20.02 5.10
C LEU A 292 10.90 19.06 6.25
N ASN A 293 9.94 18.79 7.13
CA ASN A 293 10.21 18.15 8.42
C ASN A 293 9.66 16.73 8.56
N GLY A 294 8.64 16.34 7.78
CA GLY A 294 7.99 15.03 7.91
C GLY A 294 7.07 14.89 9.13
N TYR A 295 6.75 16.02 9.78
CA TYR A 295 5.79 16.15 10.88
C TYR A 295 5.08 17.50 10.83
N LEU A 296 3.93 17.62 11.51
CA LEU A 296 3.16 18.87 11.64
C LEU A 296 2.44 18.89 13.00
N VAL A 297 2.36 20.05 13.66
CA VAL A 297 1.60 20.22 14.91
C VAL A 297 0.53 21.28 14.72
N LEU A 298 -0.72 20.90 14.95
CA LEU A 298 -1.86 21.81 15.01
C LEU A 298 -2.16 22.12 16.48
N ARG A 299 -2.33 23.41 16.80
CA ARG A 299 -2.42 23.88 18.18
C ARG A 299 -3.87 24.08 18.62
N GLY A 300 -4.19 23.70 19.86
CA GLY A 300 -5.46 24.04 20.51
C GLY A 300 -6.71 23.54 19.76
N ILE A 301 -6.67 22.33 19.22
CA ILE A 301 -7.77 21.75 18.43
C ILE A 301 -8.88 21.22 19.34
N MET A 302 -8.53 20.66 20.51
CA MET A 302 -9.52 20.21 21.47
C MET A 302 -9.99 21.36 22.35
N ASP A 303 -11.31 21.51 22.47
CA ASP A 303 -11.93 22.38 23.47
C ASP A 303 -11.74 21.81 24.90
N GLU A 304 -11.92 22.67 25.91
CA GLU A 304 -11.68 22.32 27.32
C GLU A 304 -12.59 21.19 27.82
N GLU A 305 -13.85 21.16 27.38
CA GLU A 305 -14.83 20.15 27.78
C GLU A 305 -14.44 18.78 27.23
N TRP A 306 -14.10 18.71 25.94
CA TRP A 306 -13.67 17.50 25.28
C TRP A 306 -12.37 16.96 25.89
N LEU A 307 -11.40 17.84 26.14
CA LEU A 307 -10.13 17.48 26.79
C LEU A 307 -10.34 16.93 28.21
N ALA A 308 -11.22 17.55 28.99
CA ALA A 308 -11.57 17.10 30.33
C ALA A 308 -12.28 15.74 30.29
N GLN A 309 -13.24 15.56 29.39
CA GLN A 309 -13.97 14.30 29.21
C GLN A 309 -13.04 13.15 28.82
N ALA A 310 -12.10 13.38 27.90
CA ALA A 310 -11.12 12.37 27.49
C ALA A 310 -10.19 11.97 28.65
N ASN A 311 -9.69 12.95 29.42
CA ASN A 311 -8.85 12.68 30.58
C ASN A 311 -9.60 11.92 31.67
N ALA A 312 -10.80 12.37 32.05
CA ALA A 312 -11.62 11.72 33.06
C ALA A 312 -12.00 10.28 32.67
N THR A 313 -12.15 10.02 31.37
CA THR A 313 -12.38 8.66 30.87
C THR A 313 -11.13 7.79 31.01
N ILE A 314 -9.93 8.30 30.73
CA ILE A 314 -8.69 7.54 30.98
C ILE A 314 -8.56 7.22 32.47
N ASP A 315 -8.84 8.19 33.36
CA ASP A 315 -8.82 7.98 34.81
C ASP A 315 -9.79 6.87 35.23
N LYS A 316 -11.02 6.92 34.71
CA LYS A 316 -12.06 5.93 35.02
C LYS A 316 -11.70 4.50 34.64
N PHE A 317 -10.92 4.32 33.56
CA PHE A 317 -10.54 3.00 33.03
C PHE A 317 -9.03 2.73 33.19
N GLU A 318 -8.38 3.36 34.18
CA GLU A 318 -6.95 3.16 34.42
C GLU A 318 -6.61 1.71 34.81
N ASP A 319 -7.57 1.00 35.42
CA ASP A 319 -7.47 -0.42 35.79
C ASP A 319 -7.29 -1.34 34.59
N ARG A 320 -7.66 -0.88 33.38
CA ARG A 320 -7.50 -1.62 32.11
C ARG A 320 -6.19 -1.32 31.39
N ILE A 321 -5.34 -0.46 31.95
CA ILE A 321 -4.03 -0.17 31.36
C ILE A 321 -3.16 -1.42 31.42
N VAL A 322 -2.63 -1.82 30.27
CA VAL A 322 -1.70 -2.95 30.15
C VAL A 322 -0.31 -2.41 29.86
N VAL A 323 0.67 -2.83 30.65
CA VAL A 323 2.08 -2.50 30.41
C VAL A 323 2.63 -3.46 29.34
N GLY A 324 2.85 -2.94 28.14
CA GLY A 324 3.49 -3.67 27.04
C GLY A 324 5.02 -3.60 27.10
N ASP A 325 5.66 -4.12 26.07
CA ASP A 325 7.13 -4.22 25.99
C ASP A 325 7.84 -2.86 26.07
N GLU A 326 9.05 -2.89 26.63
CA GLU A 326 10.04 -1.82 26.50
C GLU A 326 10.59 -1.81 25.06
N LEU A 327 10.80 -0.62 24.49
CA LEU A 327 11.25 -0.47 23.11
C LEU A 327 12.55 0.33 22.98
N ALA A 328 13.35 0.37 24.04
CA ALA A 328 14.64 1.05 24.04
C ALA A 328 15.67 0.31 23.17
N GLN A 329 15.48 -1.00 22.95
CA GLN A 329 16.36 -1.87 22.16
C GLN A 329 17.83 -1.81 22.62
N GLY A 330 18.06 -1.66 23.93
CA GLY A 330 19.39 -1.56 24.52
C GLY A 330 20.02 -0.16 24.53
N SER A 331 19.30 0.86 24.06
CA SER A 331 19.69 2.27 24.25
C SER A 331 19.81 2.60 25.74
N LYS A 332 20.84 3.37 26.10
CA LYS A 332 21.01 3.89 27.46
C LYS A 332 20.10 5.08 27.70
N THR A 333 19.98 5.95 26.71
CA THR A 333 19.20 7.20 26.73
C THR A 333 17.70 6.93 26.80
N LEU A 334 17.24 5.84 26.18
CA LEU A 334 15.84 5.47 26.12
C LEU A 334 15.46 4.39 27.15
N ALA A 335 16.39 3.97 28.00
CA ALA A 335 16.13 2.90 28.97
C ALA A 335 15.00 3.26 29.94
N GLY A 336 14.22 2.25 30.31
CA GLY A 336 13.11 2.42 31.25
C GLY A 336 12.23 1.18 31.31
N THR A 337 11.05 1.31 31.88
CA THR A 337 10.07 0.24 32.01
C THR A 337 9.21 0.09 30.75
N GLY A 338 8.41 -0.97 30.71
CA GLY A 338 7.43 -1.20 29.64
C GLY A 338 6.43 -0.04 29.49
N ARG A 339 5.72 -0.02 28.37
CA ARG A 339 4.84 1.09 27.99
C ARG A 339 3.40 0.84 28.43
N PRO A 340 2.82 1.65 29.34
CA PRO A 340 1.43 1.52 29.73
C PRO A 340 0.51 2.00 28.59
N LEU A 341 -0.37 1.11 28.13
CA LEU A 341 -1.29 1.35 27.02
C LEU A 341 -2.73 1.07 27.45
N LEU A 342 -3.66 1.92 27.02
CA LEU A 342 -5.09 1.65 27.09
C LEU A 342 -5.65 1.58 25.66
N GLY A 343 -6.01 0.37 25.24
CA GLY A 343 -6.64 0.10 23.95
C GLY A 343 -8.16 0.05 24.03
N GLY A 344 -8.81 -0.10 22.89
CA GLY A 344 -10.27 -0.30 22.82
C GLY A 344 -11.09 0.95 23.13
N LEU A 345 -10.51 2.14 22.93
CA LEU A 345 -11.10 3.43 23.34
C LEU A 345 -12.45 3.71 22.68
N THR A 346 -12.58 3.37 21.40
CA THR A 346 -13.83 3.57 20.65
C THR A 346 -14.91 2.55 21.01
N GLN A 347 -14.55 1.47 21.71
CA GLN A 347 -15.44 0.39 22.19
C GLN A 347 -15.81 0.54 23.67
N LEU A 348 -15.39 1.62 24.35
CA LEU A 348 -15.83 1.87 25.72
C LEU A 348 -17.36 2.06 25.78
N PRO A 349 -18.01 1.75 26.92
CA PRO A 349 -19.43 2.02 27.08
C PRO A 349 -19.73 3.51 26.95
N SER A 350 -20.84 3.87 26.28
CA SER A 350 -21.31 5.26 26.26
C SER A 350 -21.52 5.79 27.68
N PRO A 351 -21.19 7.06 27.97
CA PRO A 351 -20.66 8.10 27.06
C PRO A 351 -19.13 8.12 26.92
N HIS A 352 -18.43 7.11 27.45
CA HIS A 352 -16.97 7.14 27.55
C HIS A 352 -16.24 6.90 26.22
N CYS A 353 -16.89 6.34 25.22
CA CYS A 353 -16.33 6.22 23.87
C CYS A 353 -16.42 7.51 23.05
N ASP A 354 -17.37 8.39 23.36
CA ASP A 354 -17.69 9.60 22.60
C ASP A 354 -16.48 10.52 22.34
N PRO A 355 -15.64 10.87 23.34
CA PRO A 355 -14.49 11.74 23.09
C PRO A 355 -13.47 11.12 22.11
N PHE A 356 -13.38 9.79 22.04
CA PHE A 356 -12.46 9.11 21.14
C PHE A 356 -13.09 8.83 19.76
N ARG A 357 -14.41 8.58 19.70
CA ARG A 357 -15.13 8.46 18.43
C ARG A 357 -15.12 9.79 17.64
N ARG A 358 -15.16 10.94 18.34
CA ARG A 358 -14.98 12.28 17.72
C ARG A 358 -13.65 12.44 16.98
N MET A 359 -12.62 11.66 17.33
CA MET A 359 -11.28 11.73 16.71
C MET A 359 -11.14 10.98 15.38
N LEU A 360 -12.07 10.05 15.07
CA LEU A 360 -11.93 9.09 13.94
C LEU A 360 -11.99 9.72 12.55
N ALA A 361 -12.77 10.77 12.38
CA ALA A 361 -12.99 11.47 11.11
C ALA A 361 -13.17 12.97 11.34
N HIS A 362 -12.35 13.53 12.25
CA HIS A 362 -12.46 14.95 12.60
C HIS A 362 -12.10 15.82 11.38
N PRO A 363 -12.90 16.85 11.01
CA PRO A 363 -12.70 17.64 9.78
C PRO A 363 -11.27 18.18 9.62
N ILE A 364 -10.70 18.75 10.68
CA ILE A 364 -9.32 19.27 10.69
C ILE A 364 -8.28 18.18 10.36
N VAL A 365 -8.49 16.94 10.81
CA VAL A 365 -7.58 15.82 10.55
C VAL A 365 -7.72 15.34 9.10
N GLU A 366 -8.96 15.07 8.67
CA GLU A 366 -9.23 14.58 7.30
C GLU A 366 -8.81 15.61 6.25
N HIS A 367 -8.91 16.91 6.57
CA HIS A 367 -8.45 17.98 5.69
C HIS A 367 -6.95 17.86 5.40
N ARG A 368 -6.14 17.53 6.41
CA ARG A 368 -4.70 17.32 6.25
C ARG A 368 -4.42 15.98 5.58
N LEU A 369 -5.12 14.91 5.95
CA LEU A 369 -4.92 13.58 5.34
C LEU A 369 -5.17 13.62 3.81
N ASN A 370 -6.20 14.34 3.36
CA ASN A 370 -6.55 14.46 1.94
C ASN A 370 -5.44 15.02 1.05
N TRP A 371 -4.60 15.93 1.56
CA TRP A 371 -3.46 16.45 0.80
C TRP A 371 -2.12 15.83 1.21
N MET A 372 -2.03 15.20 2.39
CA MET A 372 -0.82 14.48 2.83
C MET A 372 -0.65 13.13 2.12
N GLY A 373 -1.74 12.41 1.85
CA GLY A 373 -1.71 11.05 1.31
C GLY A 373 -2.86 10.70 0.36
N ALA A 374 -3.55 11.71 -0.19
CA ALA A 374 -4.81 11.59 -0.94
C ALA A 374 -6.01 11.15 -0.09
N SER A 375 -7.15 10.96 -0.75
CA SER A 375 -8.39 10.52 -0.11
C SER A 375 -8.41 9.04 0.32
N GLY A 376 -9.31 8.72 1.25
CA GLY A 376 -9.60 7.34 1.66
C GLY A 376 -8.65 6.80 2.74
N GLY A 377 -8.15 7.68 3.62
CA GLY A 377 -7.41 7.30 4.82
C GLY A 377 -8.26 6.45 5.77
N ARG A 378 -7.68 5.37 6.31
CA ARG A 378 -8.36 4.44 7.22
C ARG A 378 -7.52 4.15 8.44
N THR A 379 -8.17 3.92 9.58
CA THR A 379 -7.53 3.62 10.84
C THR A 379 -8.17 2.42 11.55
N GLY A 380 -7.39 1.74 12.40
CA GLY A 380 -7.88 0.70 13.30
C GLY A 380 -8.47 1.23 14.61
N GLY A 381 -8.56 2.56 14.75
CA GLY A 381 -8.91 3.25 15.99
C GLY A 381 -7.68 3.72 16.77
N GLY A 382 -7.95 4.34 17.93
CA GLY A 382 -6.93 4.96 18.77
C GLY A 382 -6.45 4.07 19.93
N THR A 383 -5.18 4.23 20.28
CA THR A 383 -4.59 3.69 21.51
C THR A 383 -4.08 4.83 22.38
N ALA A 384 -4.43 4.84 23.66
CA ALA A 384 -3.90 5.78 24.63
C ALA A 384 -2.53 5.30 25.12
N PHE A 385 -1.54 6.19 25.06
CA PHE A 385 -0.24 6.02 25.67
C PHE A 385 -0.24 6.73 27.02
N CYS A 386 -0.11 5.96 28.10
CA CYS A 386 -0.23 6.40 29.49
C CYS A 386 1.12 6.32 30.23
N SER A 387 2.21 6.78 29.61
CA SER A 387 3.57 6.64 30.16
C SER A 387 3.70 7.30 31.54
N VAL A 388 4.26 6.56 32.49
CA VAL A 388 4.55 7.04 33.84
C VAL A 388 6.05 7.31 33.97
N LYS A 389 6.48 8.00 35.04
CA LYS A 389 7.90 8.29 35.28
C LYS A 389 8.74 7.01 35.18
N GLY A 390 9.81 7.06 34.39
CA GLY A 390 10.69 5.93 34.17
C GLY A 390 10.23 4.95 33.08
N THR A 391 9.10 5.18 32.40
CA THR A 391 8.75 4.44 31.18
C THR A 391 9.80 4.66 30.10
N SER A 392 10.22 3.57 29.45
CA SER A 392 11.20 3.57 28.37
C SER A 392 10.76 4.45 27.19
N GLY A 393 11.76 4.92 26.45
CA GLY A 393 11.58 5.46 25.13
C GLY A 393 11.32 4.37 24.09
N HIS A 394 11.24 4.79 22.83
CA HIS A 394 11.15 3.94 21.66
C HIS A 394 12.28 4.34 20.73
N SER A 395 13.20 3.41 20.47
CA SER A 395 14.26 3.53 19.47
C SER A 395 13.70 4.07 18.16
N GLN A 396 14.45 4.96 17.50
CA GLN A 396 13.96 5.54 16.24
C GLN A 396 13.72 4.43 15.23
N HIS A 397 12.61 4.52 14.52
CA HIS A 397 12.22 3.56 13.50
C HIS A 397 11.42 4.27 12.43
N GLY A 398 11.20 3.59 11.31
CA GLY A 398 10.93 4.28 10.06
C GLY A 398 12.17 5.03 9.57
N SER A 399 12.18 5.28 8.28
CA SER A 399 13.19 6.04 7.54
C SER A 399 12.88 5.88 6.06
N ASN A 400 13.41 6.76 5.22
CA ASN A 400 13.33 6.59 3.77
C ASN A 400 14.36 5.58 3.23
N GLU A 401 15.30 5.11 4.06
CA GLU A 401 16.25 4.04 3.72
C GLU A 401 16.44 3.11 4.95
N PRO A 402 16.14 1.79 4.86
CA PRO A 402 15.52 1.10 3.73
C PRO A 402 14.10 1.58 3.46
N LEU A 403 13.82 1.98 2.22
CA LEU A 403 12.47 2.39 1.83
C LEU A 403 11.50 1.21 1.91
N ASN A 404 10.33 1.46 2.48
CA ASN A 404 9.19 0.55 2.44
C ASN A 404 8.15 1.09 1.46
N PRO A 405 7.95 0.45 0.30
CA PRO A 405 7.19 1.06 -0.79
C PRO A 405 5.72 1.28 -0.45
N THR A 406 5.13 0.31 0.23
CA THR A 406 3.75 0.39 0.73
C THR A 406 3.53 1.42 1.84
N ARG A 407 4.57 2.14 2.27
CA ARG A 407 4.54 3.13 3.35
C ARG A 407 5.38 4.38 3.04
N GLY A 408 5.77 4.54 1.79
CA GLY A 408 6.68 5.60 1.37
C GLY A 408 6.07 7.00 1.46
N TYR A 409 6.93 7.97 1.25
CA TYR A 409 6.56 9.35 0.95
C TYR A 409 7.09 9.70 -0.43
N PHE A 410 6.24 10.24 -1.29
CA PHE A 410 6.64 10.85 -2.56
C PHE A 410 6.05 12.23 -2.70
N TYR A 411 6.80 13.11 -3.36
CA TYR A 411 6.30 14.38 -3.80
C TYR A 411 6.41 14.44 -5.33
N GLN A 412 5.28 14.64 -6.00
CA GLN A 412 5.22 14.71 -7.45
C GLN A 412 4.12 15.69 -7.85
N ASN A 413 4.40 16.59 -8.79
CA ASN A 413 3.42 17.49 -9.41
C ASN A 413 2.51 18.24 -8.44
N GLY A 414 3.09 18.80 -7.37
CA GLY A 414 2.34 19.57 -6.38
C GLY A 414 1.57 18.72 -5.38
N ARG A 415 1.75 17.40 -5.35
CA ARG A 415 1.02 16.46 -4.51
C ARG A 415 1.96 15.65 -3.61
N SER A 416 1.54 15.47 -2.35
CA SER A 416 2.22 14.65 -1.34
C SER A 416 1.54 13.28 -1.24
N TYR A 417 2.30 12.21 -1.45
CA TYR A 417 1.83 10.84 -1.39
C TYR A 417 2.43 10.14 -0.17
N CYS A 418 1.79 10.28 0.99
CA CYS A 418 2.17 9.58 2.21
C CYS A 418 1.21 8.43 2.50
N GLU A 419 1.71 7.20 2.37
CA GLU A 419 0.91 5.97 2.53
C GLU A 419 0.54 5.66 4.00
N ALA A 420 1.20 6.33 4.95
CA ALA A 420 1.10 6.07 6.37
C ALA A 420 1.32 7.34 7.21
N VAL A 421 0.25 7.85 7.83
CA VAL A 421 0.29 9.03 8.70
C VAL A 421 -0.20 8.64 10.09
N THR A 422 0.59 8.95 11.12
CA THR A 422 0.12 8.84 12.51
C THR A 422 -0.36 10.21 12.99
N VAL A 423 -1.52 10.22 13.63
CA VAL A 423 -2.15 11.39 14.26
C VAL A 423 -2.22 11.16 15.77
N THR A 424 -1.57 12.01 16.56
CA THR A 424 -1.53 11.91 18.01
C THR A 424 -2.25 13.11 18.63
N TRP A 425 -3.35 12.85 19.32
CA TRP A 425 -4.09 13.84 20.10
C TRP A 425 -3.49 13.94 21.50
N GLN A 426 -3.08 15.12 21.92
CA GLN A 426 -2.37 15.32 23.18
C GLN A 426 -3.35 15.72 24.27
N LEU A 427 -3.39 14.96 25.37
CA LEU A 427 -4.32 15.21 26.47
C LEU A 427 -3.66 15.90 27.66
N ARG A 428 -2.34 16.13 27.60
CA ARG A 428 -1.54 16.81 28.60
C ARG A 428 -0.44 17.62 27.92
N ASP A 429 0.03 18.64 28.61
CA ASP A 429 1.26 19.34 28.27
C ASP A 429 2.44 18.37 28.30
N VAL A 430 3.33 18.51 27.32
CA VAL A 430 4.61 17.81 27.24
C VAL A 430 5.67 18.85 26.92
N THR A 431 6.55 19.09 27.90
CA THR A 431 7.70 19.98 27.79
C THR A 431 8.94 19.20 27.36
N GLU A 432 9.99 19.94 26.98
CA GLU A 432 11.29 19.34 26.63
C GLU A 432 11.85 18.42 27.74
N ALA A 433 11.61 18.76 29.01
CA ALA A 433 12.13 18.01 30.15
C ALA A 433 11.42 16.66 30.39
N ASP A 434 10.18 16.51 29.89
CA ASP A 434 9.33 15.37 30.23
C ASP A 434 9.67 14.10 29.44
N GLY A 435 10.25 14.23 28.24
CA GLY A 435 10.39 13.15 27.26
C GLY A 435 9.17 13.03 26.35
N GLY A 436 8.94 11.89 25.69
CA GLY A 436 7.82 11.73 24.74
C GLY A 436 8.25 11.82 23.27
N PHE A 437 7.35 12.22 22.36
CA PHE A 437 7.58 12.08 20.91
C PHE A 437 8.85 12.82 20.44
N ALA A 438 9.63 12.12 19.62
CA ALA A 438 10.80 12.68 18.95
C ALA A 438 10.92 12.13 17.54
N CYS A 439 11.54 12.88 16.65
CA CYS A 439 11.79 12.47 15.27
C CYS A 439 13.09 13.05 14.74
N VAL A 440 13.53 12.58 13.58
CA VAL A 440 14.61 13.21 12.80
C VAL A 440 13.96 13.98 11.64
N PRO A 441 13.83 15.31 11.74
CA PRO A 441 13.23 16.09 10.67
C PRO A 441 13.94 15.88 9.33
N GLY A 442 13.17 15.71 8.24
CA GLY A 442 13.72 15.52 6.89
C GLY A 442 14.17 14.08 6.56
N SER A 443 14.16 13.16 7.52
CA SER A 443 14.60 11.77 7.31
C SER A 443 13.71 10.95 6.36
N HIS A 444 12.50 11.43 6.07
CA HIS A 444 11.62 10.91 5.02
C HIS A 444 12.13 11.16 3.59
N LYS A 445 13.21 11.93 3.44
CA LYS A 445 13.91 12.15 2.16
C LYS A 445 15.34 11.62 2.17
N ALA A 446 15.71 10.82 3.17
CA ALA A 446 17.06 10.29 3.30
C ALA A 446 17.38 9.25 2.18
N TYR A 447 18.61 9.28 1.69
CA TYR A 447 19.15 8.28 0.75
C TYR A 447 20.09 7.27 1.42
N TYR A 448 20.41 7.50 2.71
CA TYR A 448 21.29 6.65 3.50
C TYR A 448 20.56 6.11 4.73
N PRO A 449 20.87 4.89 5.20
CA PRO A 449 20.28 4.34 6.42
C PRO A 449 20.54 5.21 7.65
N THR A 450 19.55 5.32 8.54
CA THR A 450 19.71 6.02 9.82
C THR A 450 20.85 5.39 10.65
N PRO A 451 21.87 6.18 11.06
CA PRO A 451 22.99 5.67 11.86
C PRO A 451 22.54 5.06 13.20
N PRO A 452 23.23 4.02 13.72
CA PRO A 452 22.85 3.39 14.99
C PRO A 452 22.76 4.33 16.19
N GLY A 453 23.67 5.31 16.32
CA GLY A 453 23.65 6.29 17.42
C GLY A 453 22.47 7.26 17.37
N VAL A 454 22.03 7.63 16.15
CA VAL A 454 20.80 8.39 15.92
C VAL A 454 19.59 7.53 16.26
N ARG A 455 19.62 6.24 15.86
CA ARG A 455 18.55 5.29 16.13
C ARG A 455 18.33 5.08 17.63
N SER A 456 19.41 4.83 18.37
CA SER A 456 19.35 4.62 19.82
C SER A 456 19.18 5.90 20.63
N CYS A 457 19.36 7.07 19.99
CA CYS A 457 19.43 8.37 20.64
C CYS A 457 20.60 8.56 21.63
N ASP A 458 21.58 7.64 21.68
CA ASP A 458 22.74 7.76 22.58
C ASP A 458 23.83 8.69 22.03
N ASP A 459 23.91 8.81 20.72
CA ASP A 459 24.79 9.75 20.01
C ASP A 459 24.10 10.17 18.72
N HIS A 460 23.09 11.02 18.87
CA HIS A 460 22.23 11.42 17.76
C HIS A 460 22.70 12.68 17.03
N MET A 461 23.88 13.21 17.37
CA MET A 461 24.51 14.34 16.66
C MET A 461 23.63 15.61 16.56
N GLY A 462 22.67 15.80 17.47
CA GLY A 462 21.70 16.90 17.38
C GLY A 462 20.58 16.72 16.34
N LEU A 463 20.49 15.55 15.68
CA LEU A 463 19.52 15.27 14.61
C LEU A 463 18.13 14.87 15.12
N VAL A 464 18.05 14.22 16.29
CA VAL A 464 16.76 13.87 16.91
C VAL A 464 16.21 15.09 17.64
N LYS A 465 15.00 15.49 17.25
CA LYS A 465 14.27 16.62 17.82
C LYS A 465 13.09 16.12 18.64
N HIS A 466 13.04 16.52 19.92
CA HIS A 466 11.83 16.39 20.75
C HIS A 466 10.80 17.45 20.34
N ILE A 467 9.52 17.08 20.33
CA ILE A 467 8.44 17.99 19.94
C ILE A 467 7.56 18.32 21.15
N GLU A 468 7.67 19.56 21.61
CA GLU A 468 6.82 20.10 22.68
C GLU A 468 5.39 20.37 22.21
N VAL A 469 4.45 19.93 23.03
CA VAL A 469 3.01 19.99 22.75
C VAL A 469 2.24 20.41 23.99
N LYS A 470 1.13 21.12 23.77
CA LYS A 470 0.17 21.49 24.80
C LYS A 470 -1.02 20.53 24.79
N ALA A 471 -1.69 20.43 25.93
CA ALA A 471 -2.96 19.71 25.99
C ALA A 471 -3.94 20.32 24.98
N GLY A 472 -4.57 19.48 24.17
CA GLY A 472 -5.45 19.87 23.06
C GLY A 472 -4.76 20.01 21.70
N ASP A 473 -3.43 19.88 21.62
CA ASP A 473 -2.71 19.85 20.34
C ASP A 473 -2.86 18.51 19.61
N VAL A 474 -2.68 18.55 18.29
CA VAL A 474 -2.67 17.37 17.41
C VAL A 474 -1.37 17.32 16.62
N LEU A 475 -0.62 16.23 16.77
CA LEU A 475 0.64 15.97 16.07
C LEU A 475 0.43 14.96 14.94
N PHE A 476 0.90 15.30 13.74
CA PHE A 476 0.98 14.43 12.57
C PHE A 476 2.44 14.07 12.31
N PHE A 477 2.71 12.84 11.88
CA PHE A 477 4.02 12.47 11.32
C PHE A 477 3.89 11.32 10.31
N MET A 478 4.82 11.27 9.36
CA MET A 478 4.88 10.20 8.35
C MET A 478 5.41 8.90 9.00
N ASP A 479 4.51 8.08 9.55
CA ASP A 479 4.84 6.82 10.28
C ASP A 479 5.64 5.83 9.44
N GLY A 480 5.54 5.92 8.11
CA GLY A 480 6.24 5.05 7.18
C GLY A 480 7.66 5.49 6.81
N SER A 481 7.89 6.79 6.68
CA SER A 481 9.10 7.36 6.03
C SER A 481 9.92 8.27 6.95
N THR A 482 9.30 8.98 7.90
CA THR A 482 10.03 9.79 8.88
C THR A 482 10.59 8.88 9.97
N SER A 483 11.88 8.97 10.25
CA SER A 483 12.48 8.34 11.42
C SER A 483 11.95 9.01 12.68
N HIS A 484 11.28 8.22 13.51
CA HIS A 484 10.58 8.69 14.69
C HIS A 484 10.65 7.69 15.84
N GLY A 485 10.42 8.18 17.06
CA GLY A 485 10.51 7.42 18.29
C GLY A 485 9.95 8.22 19.46
N THR A 486 10.30 7.81 20.67
CA THR A 486 9.97 8.58 21.87
C THR A 486 11.15 8.59 22.82
N PHE A 487 11.46 9.73 23.43
CA PHE A 487 12.36 9.79 24.58
C PHE A 487 11.70 9.15 25.81
N ALA A 488 12.53 8.59 26.70
CA ALA A 488 12.09 8.03 27.98
C ALA A 488 11.36 9.08 28.82
N TRP A 489 10.30 8.68 29.50
CA TRP A 489 9.44 9.58 30.24
C TRP A 489 10.01 9.90 31.63
N LYS A 490 10.13 11.18 31.95
CA LYS A 490 10.80 11.68 33.17
C LYS A 490 9.88 12.44 34.12
N SER A 491 8.71 12.87 33.63
CA SER A 491 7.76 13.66 34.40
C SER A 491 7.08 12.84 35.49
N ASP A 492 6.77 13.48 36.62
CA ASP A 492 5.91 12.90 37.67
C ASP A 492 4.44 12.83 37.24
N ILE A 493 4.04 13.63 36.24
CA ILE A 493 2.71 13.58 35.64
C ILE A 493 2.75 12.57 34.50
N SER A 494 1.82 11.63 34.46
CA SER A 494 1.74 10.65 33.39
C SER A 494 1.45 11.30 32.04
N ARG A 495 2.21 10.91 31.01
CA ARG A 495 1.92 11.27 29.62
C ARG A 495 0.55 10.72 29.23
N ARG A 496 -0.23 11.50 28.46
CA ARG A 496 -1.47 11.02 27.83
C ARG A 496 -1.55 11.52 26.40
N GLY A 497 -1.40 10.61 25.45
CA GLY A 497 -1.60 10.87 24.03
C GLY A 497 -2.41 9.76 23.37
N ILE A 498 -3.38 10.11 22.54
CA ILE A 498 -4.19 9.14 21.77
C ILE A 498 -3.65 9.05 20.36
N LEU A 499 -3.07 7.90 20.02
CA LEU A 499 -2.42 7.67 18.75
C LEU A 499 -3.36 6.90 17.81
N HIS A 500 -3.70 7.53 16.69
CA HIS A 500 -4.38 6.92 15.55
C HIS A 500 -3.38 6.72 14.41
N LYS A 501 -3.35 5.51 13.85
CA LYS A 501 -2.54 5.22 12.66
C LYS A 501 -3.46 5.19 11.45
N TYR A 502 -3.34 6.17 10.58
CA TYR A 502 -4.02 6.19 9.29
C TYR A 502 -3.12 5.55 8.23
N SER A 503 -3.71 4.69 7.42
CA SER A 503 -3.09 4.13 6.21
C SER A 503 -3.93 4.59 5.01
N SER A 504 -3.29 4.86 3.88
CA SER A 504 -3.99 5.26 2.67
C SER A 504 -4.99 4.17 2.21
N ARG A 505 -5.78 4.47 1.17
CA ARG A 505 -6.58 3.47 0.47
C ARG A 505 -5.76 2.41 -0.28
N ASN A 506 -4.50 2.69 -0.61
CA ASN A 506 -3.66 1.91 -1.52
C ASN A 506 -2.92 0.75 -0.84
N PHE A 507 -2.84 0.74 0.50
CA PHE A 507 -2.05 -0.25 1.23
C PHE A 507 -2.73 -0.82 2.48
N ASN A 508 -2.56 -2.12 2.72
CA ASN A 508 -3.02 -2.80 3.92
C ASN A 508 -1.90 -3.00 4.96
N ARG A 509 -2.06 -2.34 6.11
CA ARG A 509 -1.11 -2.42 7.23
C ARG A 509 -1.06 -3.74 7.96
N SER A 510 -2.18 -4.44 8.11
CA SER A 510 -2.26 -5.54 9.07
C SER A 510 -3.27 -6.59 8.64
N GLY A 511 -2.94 -7.33 7.57
CA GLY A 511 -3.67 -8.50 7.06
C GLY A 511 -5.19 -8.46 7.25
N GLY A 512 -5.77 -9.62 7.54
CA GLY A 512 -7.20 -9.77 7.84
C GLY A 512 -7.76 -11.07 7.27
N GLU A 513 -9.04 -11.35 7.53
CA GLU A 513 -9.69 -12.56 7.02
C GLU A 513 -9.62 -12.65 5.49
N LEU A 514 -9.72 -11.53 4.79
CA LEU A 514 -9.64 -11.47 3.32
C LEU A 514 -8.21 -11.59 2.77
N SER A 515 -7.20 -11.75 3.63
CA SER A 515 -5.87 -12.18 3.19
C SER A 515 -5.81 -13.67 2.85
N HIS A 516 -6.76 -14.46 3.38
CA HIS A 516 -6.86 -15.90 3.14
C HIS A 516 -7.51 -16.17 1.77
N PRO A 517 -6.90 -16.98 0.89
CA PRO A 517 -7.40 -17.20 -0.46
C PRO A 517 -8.84 -17.72 -0.52
N GLU A 518 -9.24 -18.59 0.41
CA GLU A 518 -10.59 -19.17 0.46
C GLU A 518 -11.63 -18.09 0.75
N LYS A 519 -11.30 -17.11 1.59
CA LYS A 519 -12.18 -15.98 1.90
C LYS A 519 -12.18 -14.90 0.84
N ARG A 520 -11.14 -14.83 0.02
CA ARG A 520 -11.04 -13.89 -1.09
C ARG A 520 -11.70 -14.42 -2.36
N TRP A 521 -11.52 -15.70 -2.67
CA TRP A 521 -11.89 -16.29 -3.97
C TRP A 521 -12.89 -17.44 -3.89
N GLY A 522 -13.21 -17.95 -2.69
CA GLY A 522 -14.20 -19.00 -2.50
C GLY A 522 -13.73 -20.34 -3.06
N ASP A 523 -14.63 -21.08 -3.70
CA ASP A 523 -14.33 -22.41 -4.25
C ASP A 523 -13.34 -22.37 -5.42
N LEU A 524 -13.05 -21.19 -5.99
CA LEU A 524 -12.09 -21.01 -7.08
C LEU A 524 -10.70 -21.57 -6.76
N VAL A 525 -10.30 -21.55 -5.47
CA VAL A 525 -8.99 -22.03 -5.03
C VAL A 525 -8.97 -23.50 -4.64
N SER A 526 -10.10 -24.20 -4.75
CA SER A 526 -10.19 -25.62 -4.45
C SER A 526 -9.22 -26.44 -5.31
N GLY A 527 -8.46 -27.33 -4.65
CA GLY A 527 -7.48 -28.20 -5.29
C GLY A 527 -6.18 -27.51 -5.73
N MET A 528 -5.98 -26.23 -5.41
CA MET A 528 -4.72 -25.55 -5.70
C MET A 528 -3.57 -26.03 -4.80
N SER A 529 -2.37 -26.07 -5.35
CA SER A 529 -1.11 -26.29 -4.62
C SER A 529 -0.78 -25.13 -3.68
N ASP A 530 0.15 -25.33 -2.74
CA ASP A 530 0.63 -24.28 -1.83
C ASP A 530 1.22 -23.08 -2.61
N GLU A 531 1.93 -23.33 -3.71
CA GLU A 531 2.49 -22.31 -4.58
C GLU A 531 1.39 -21.47 -5.25
N GLN A 532 0.36 -22.13 -5.79
CA GLN A 532 -0.80 -21.44 -6.38
C GLN A 532 -1.56 -20.65 -5.30
N MET A 533 -1.76 -21.24 -4.12
CA MET A 533 -2.40 -20.58 -2.98
C MET A 533 -1.65 -19.35 -2.51
N ALA A 534 -0.31 -19.33 -2.60
CA ALA A 534 0.50 -18.16 -2.25
C ALA A 534 0.16 -16.95 -3.12
N VAL A 535 -0.04 -17.17 -4.43
CA VAL A 535 -0.39 -16.14 -5.41
C VAL A 535 -1.84 -15.68 -5.23
N MET A 536 -2.74 -16.57 -4.80
CA MET A 536 -4.16 -16.27 -4.60
C MET A 536 -4.47 -15.50 -3.31
N ARG A 537 -3.46 -15.04 -2.57
CA ARG A 537 -3.71 -14.31 -1.32
C ARG A 537 -4.27 -12.92 -1.52
N GLY A 538 -4.93 -12.41 -0.48
CA GLY A 538 -5.29 -11.00 -0.40
C GLY A 538 -4.18 -10.12 0.20
N PRO A 539 -4.41 -8.81 0.29
CA PRO A 539 -3.39 -7.86 0.71
C PRO A 539 -2.97 -8.03 2.18
N ASP A 540 -1.68 -8.25 2.44
CA ASP A 540 -1.07 -8.29 3.77
C ASP A 540 0.40 -7.85 3.72
N ARG A 541 0.80 -6.90 4.58
CA ARG A 541 2.18 -6.43 4.71
C ARG A 541 3.14 -7.48 5.28
N ASP A 542 2.63 -8.48 5.99
CA ASP A 542 3.40 -9.51 6.72
C ASP A 542 4.20 -8.94 7.91
N VAL A 543 3.53 -8.24 8.82
CA VAL A 543 4.26 -7.36 9.77
C VAL A 543 4.64 -8.04 11.07
N PHE A 544 3.84 -8.99 11.52
CA PHE A 544 3.99 -9.52 12.88
C PHE A 544 3.80 -11.03 12.96
N ARG A 545 3.03 -11.63 12.03
CA ARG A 545 2.64 -13.03 12.07
C ARG A 545 3.40 -13.94 11.09
N LYS A 546 4.19 -13.40 10.14
CA LYS A 546 5.08 -14.18 9.25
C LYS A 546 4.32 -15.22 8.46
N ASN A 547 3.18 -14.80 7.93
CA ASN A 547 2.14 -15.67 7.39
C ASN A 547 1.95 -15.50 5.89
N VAL A 548 2.71 -14.62 5.22
CA VAL A 548 2.64 -14.44 3.77
C VAL A 548 3.72 -15.30 3.10
N PRO A 549 3.34 -16.41 2.43
CA PRO A 549 4.28 -17.23 1.67
C PRO A 549 4.88 -16.46 0.51
N ARG A 550 6.07 -16.88 0.11
CA ARG A 550 6.83 -16.32 -1.00
C ARG A 550 7.16 -17.44 -1.97
N LEU A 551 7.19 -17.11 -3.26
CA LEU A 551 7.61 -18.06 -4.26
C LEU A 551 9.12 -17.93 -4.50
N GLU A 552 9.83 -19.01 -4.29
CA GLU A 552 11.26 -19.14 -4.56
C GLU A 552 11.49 -20.12 -5.70
N ILE A 553 12.62 -19.99 -6.40
CA ILE A 553 12.99 -20.91 -7.47
C ILE A 553 14.14 -21.78 -6.99
N THR A 554 13.87 -23.07 -6.85
CA THR A 554 14.84 -24.08 -6.40
C THR A 554 14.98 -25.14 -7.48
N ASN A 555 16.20 -25.34 -7.99
CA ASN A 555 16.50 -26.34 -9.03
C ASN A 555 15.61 -26.24 -10.28
N GLY A 556 15.19 -25.02 -10.64
CA GLY A 556 14.32 -24.76 -11.80
C GLY A 556 12.82 -24.91 -11.53
N SER A 557 12.42 -25.35 -10.34
CA SER A 557 11.02 -25.45 -9.91
C SER A 557 10.64 -24.33 -8.94
N VAL A 558 9.37 -23.96 -8.91
CA VAL A 558 8.83 -23.01 -7.95
C VAL A 558 8.45 -23.73 -6.66
N VAL A 559 8.80 -23.14 -5.52
CA VAL A 559 8.47 -23.65 -4.19
C VAL A 559 7.89 -22.54 -3.31
N ALA A 560 6.90 -22.88 -2.49
CA ALA A 560 6.35 -21.97 -1.49
C ALA A 560 7.24 -21.95 -0.23
N SER A 561 7.79 -20.78 0.08
CA SER A 561 8.60 -20.50 1.27
C SER A 561 7.80 -19.72 2.30
N TYR A 562 7.70 -20.26 3.50
CA TYR A 562 7.10 -19.62 4.68
C TYR A 562 8.16 -19.11 5.66
N GLU A 563 9.44 -19.23 5.31
CA GLU A 563 10.55 -18.83 6.15
C GLU A 563 10.78 -17.31 6.13
N ARG A 564 11.52 -16.82 7.14
CA ARG A 564 11.96 -15.42 7.22
C ARG A 564 13.09 -15.14 6.22
N GLY A 565 12.82 -15.29 4.92
CA GLY A 565 13.76 -14.88 3.88
C GLY A 565 13.92 -13.36 3.84
N SER A 566 15.04 -12.88 3.33
CA SER A 566 15.24 -11.49 2.93
C SER A 566 14.30 -11.17 1.77
N ALA A 567 13.43 -10.17 1.93
CA ALA A 567 12.75 -9.57 0.79
C ALA A 567 13.79 -8.82 -0.07
N LEU A 568 13.50 -8.54 -1.35
CA LEU A 568 14.34 -7.71 -2.23
C LEU A 568 14.70 -6.34 -1.65
N TYR A 569 13.95 -5.89 -0.63
CA TYR A 569 14.14 -4.63 0.08
C TYR A 569 14.84 -4.78 1.44
N SER A 570 15.31 -5.98 1.79
CA SER A 570 16.21 -6.22 2.90
C SER A 570 17.54 -6.71 2.34
N GLN A 571 18.62 -5.96 2.56
CA GLN A 571 19.96 -6.54 2.46
C GLN A 571 20.08 -7.73 3.42
N ASP A 572 21.08 -8.59 3.16
CA ASP A 572 21.46 -9.76 3.95
C ASP A 572 20.97 -9.70 5.40
N ALA A 573 20.06 -10.62 5.77
CA ALA A 573 19.79 -10.87 7.17
C ALA A 573 21.13 -11.22 7.88
N PRO A 574 21.33 -10.80 9.13
CA PRO A 574 22.53 -11.18 9.88
C PRO A 574 22.78 -12.68 9.77
N LYS A 575 23.97 -13.08 9.32
CA LYS A 575 24.37 -14.49 9.07
C LYS A 575 24.54 -15.32 10.35
N GLY A 576 23.93 -14.89 11.44
CA GLY A 576 24.02 -15.53 12.74
C GLY A 576 22.82 -15.20 13.60
N PRO A 577 22.53 -16.02 14.63
CA PRO A 577 21.43 -15.79 15.52
C PRO A 577 21.56 -14.39 16.15
N VAL A 578 20.55 -13.55 15.94
CA VAL A 578 20.26 -12.49 16.90
C VAL A 578 20.06 -13.19 18.24
N ALA A 579 20.95 -12.92 19.20
CA ALA A 579 20.87 -13.50 20.54
C ALA A 579 19.42 -13.41 21.02
N LYS A 580 18.87 -14.56 21.45
CA LYS A 580 17.53 -14.59 22.07
C LYS A 580 17.52 -13.56 23.18
N LYS A 581 16.75 -12.48 23.00
CA LYS A 581 16.20 -11.70 24.10
C LYS A 581 14.77 -12.16 24.29
#